data_AF-A0A1M3LST9-F1
#
_entry.id   AF-A0A1M3LST9-F1
#
_cell.length_a   1.000
_cell.length_b   1.000
_cell.length_c   1.000
_cell.angle_alpha   90.00
_cell.angle_beta   90.00
_cell.angle_gamma   90.00
#
_symmetry.space_group_name_H-M   'P 1'
#
loop_
_entity.id
_entity.type
_entity.pdbx_description
1 polymer ?
#
loop_
_entity_poly.entity_id
_entity_poly.type
_entity_poly.pdbx_seq_one_letter_code
_entity_poly.pdbx_strand_id
1 'polypeptide(L)'
;MLVSVSDRPWRQLQIGLSAVVLAAAQILVMEYDTDVPQFSEKLYLPVALLSLLSAGWVIIRTTGFPFALTTAIVAYFLLRAALTAGLTGAGWLAPDLPLALLGLAAVDLLQSLPRLRWLVAASIVAALESFLSAIGLSSVEIESILPWTMAVVGAALVAVFVVGVRNRAVTATIVLLLGLSFALLTPEPASAHDPGQGPSFGTAALSVQGDGWGELTVTVDDFRTTATMAGRAWLVARRAGQTITAPLAAGSVSRSGRATGRISLPRPGLWFVYADVSSSVGKLEVWLPISQDFTGTINQTRPLYQPTETREWSPPQYLFAVSLVAIGAVLVVWLIVCVRRVPTSGATRRSYTSGPPPSLPG
;
A
#
# COMPACT_ATOMS: atom_id res chain seq x y z
N MET A 1 35.58 17.71 25.55
CA MET A 1 34.35 17.14 24.94
C MET A 1 33.93 18.09 23.82
N LEU A 2 34.58 17.98 22.65
CA LEU A 2 34.27 18.80 21.48
C LEU A 2 33.28 18.03 20.62
N VAL A 3 31.99 18.35 20.75
CA VAL A 3 30.98 17.90 19.79
C VAL A 3 31.27 18.67 18.50
N SER A 4 31.82 17.98 17.50
CA SER A 4 32.11 18.60 16.22
C SER A 4 30.83 19.19 15.62
N VAL A 5 30.84 20.50 15.41
CA VAL A 5 29.77 21.22 14.72
C VAL A 5 29.65 20.74 13.25
N SER A 6 30.68 20.06 12.71
CA SER A 6 30.68 19.48 11.36
C SER A 6 29.78 18.25 11.18
N ASP A 7 29.48 17.51 12.26
CA ASP A 7 28.73 16.23 12.15
C ASP A 7 27.21 16.44 12.11
N ARG A 8 26.74 17.61 12.58
CA ARG A 8 25.31 17.95 12.64
C ARG A 8 24.63 18.02 11.27
N PRO A 9 25.15 18.74 10.26
CA PRO A 9 24.51 18.78 8.94
C PRO A 9 24.50 17.40 8.28
N TRP A 10 25.54 16.60 8.49
CA TRP A 10 25.62 15.25 7.95
C TRP A 10 24.57 14.31 8.56
N ARG A 11 24.37 14.37 9.88
CA ARG A 11 23.35 13.55 10.55
C ARG A 11 21.93 13.95 10.13
N GLN A 12 21.65 15.25 9.99
CA GLN A 12 20.35 15.73 9.50
C GLN A 12 20.10 15.26 8.07
N LEU A 13 21.11 15.34 7.19
CA LEU A 13 21.04 14.82 5.83
C LEU A 13 20.77 13.31 5.81
N GLN A 14 21.45 12.53 6.65
CA GLN A 14 21.22 11.08 6.75
C GLN A 14 19.81 10.74 7.23
N ILE A 15 19.26 11.50 8.18
CA ILE A 15 17.87 11.33 8.64
C ILE A 15 16.90 11.63 7.50
N GLY A 16 17.09 12.77 6.81
CA GLY A 16 16.26 13.17 5.67
C GLY A 16 16.29 12.11 4.55
N LEU A 17 17.47 11.65 4.16
CA LEU A 17 17.62 10.59 3.16
C LEU A 17 16.98 9.28 3.60
N SER A 18 17.09 8.91 4.88
CA SER A 18 16.45 7.70 5.41
C SER A 18 14.93 7.79 5.36
N ALA A 19 14.36 8.96 5.70
CA ALA A 19 12.93 9.20 5.58
C ALA A 19 12.47 9.17 4.11
N VAL A 20 13.26 9.70 3.17
CA VAL A 20 12.99 9.62 1.72
C VAL A 20 13.03 8.18 1.21
N VAL A 21 14.01 7.38 1.64
CA VAL A 21 14.07 5.94 1.29
C VAL A 21 12.83 5.22 1.79
N LEU A 22 12.42 5.48 3.03
CA LEU A 22 11.21 4.89 3.60
C LEU A 22 9.97 5.35 2.83
N ALA A 23 9.83 6.65 2.55
CA ALA A 23 8.72 7.20 1.77
C ALA A 23 8.63 6.57 0.37
N ALA A 24 9.75 6.47 -0.34
CA ALA A 24 9.81 5.87 -1.67
C ALA A 24 9.40 4.38 -1.64
N ALA A 25 9.85 3.63 -0.64
CA ALA A 25 9.47 2.23 -0.47
C ALA A 25 7.97 2.08 -0.17
N GLN A 26 7.37 3.04 0.53
CA GLN A 26 5.96 3.00 0.90
C GLN A 26 5.01 3.43 -0.22
N ILE A 27 5.48 3.98 -1.34
CA ILE A 27 4.62 4.34 -2.50
C ILE A 27 3.77 3.13 -2.94
N LEU A 28 4.36 1.94 -3.01
CA LEU A 28 3.65 0.71 -3.38
C LEU A 28 2.62 0.26 -2.33
N VAL A 29 2.89 0.56 -1.06
CA VAL A 29 2.01 0.21 0.05
C VAL A 29 0.83 1.17 0.12
N MET A 30 1.05 2.44 -0.26
CA MET A 30 0.01 3.46 -0.31
C MET A 30 -1.14 3.12 -1.25
N GLU A 31 -0.94 2.29 -2.27
CA GLU A 31 -2.02 1.80 -3.15
C GLU A 31 -3.02 0.88 -2.42
N TYR A 32 -2.63 0.36 -1.26
CA TYR A 32 -3.45 -0.44 -0.37
C TYR A 32 -3.95 0.36 0.84
N ASP A 33 -3.13 1.29 1.38
CA ASP A 33 -3.48 2.18 2.51
C ASP A 33 -4.47 3.29 2.11
N THR A 34 -5.32 3.05 1.12
CA THR A 34 -6.40 3.97 0.75
C THR A 34 -7.73 3.32 1.06
N ASP A 35 -8.73 4.15 1.31
CA ASP A 35 -10.08 3.67 1.60
C ASP A 35 -10.75 3.01 0.37
N VAL A 36 -10.12 3.10 -0.81
CA VAL A 36 -10.52 2.33 -2.01
C VAL A 36 -9.28 1.68 -2.66
N PRO A 37 -8.80 0.55 -2.11
CA PRO A 37 -7.58 -0.06 -2.61
C PRO A 37 -7.77 -0.58 -4.04
N GLN A 38 -6.80 -0.27 -4.91
CA GLN A 38 -6.83 -0.67 -6.33
C GLN A 38 -6.54 -2.15 -6.52
N PHE A 39 -5.74 -2.72 -5.61
CA PHE A 39 -5.27 -4.09 -5.63
C PHE A 39 -5.95 -4.94 -4.55
N SER A 40 -5.85 -6.26 -4.70
CA SER A 40 -6.33 -7.19 -3.67
C SER A 40 -5.55 -7.02 -2.37
N GLU A 41 -6.26 -6.72 -1.30
CA GLU A 41 -5.71 -6.59 0.06
C GLU A 41 -4.96 -7.84 0.55
N LYS A 42 -5.21 -9.02 -0.04
CA LYS A 42 -4.48 -10.26 0.28
C LYS A 42 -2.97 -10.15 0.10
N LEU A 43 -2.49 -9.22 -0.75
CA LEU A 43 -1.07 -8.96 -0.97
C LEU A 43 -0.51 -7.82 -0.14
N TYR A 44 -1.36 -7.14 0.65
CA TYR A 44 -0.97 -5.98 1.44
C TYR A 44 0.19 -6.27 2.39
N LEU A 45 -0.02 -7.16 3.36
CA LEU A 45 0.98 -7.40 4.42
C LEU A 45 2.32 -7.93 3.86
N PRO A 46 2.36 -8.85 2.88
CA PRO A 46 3.62 -9.23 2.24
C PRO A 46 4.36 -8.08 1.56
N VAL A 47 3.65 -7.25 0.80
CA VAL A 47 4.23 -6.09 0.11
C VAL A 47 4.73 -5.06 1.13
N ALA A 48 3.94 -4.78 2.17
CA ALA A 48 4.29 -3.89 3.26
C ALA A 48 5.54 -4.38 3.99
N LEU A 49 5.60 -5.65 4.41
CA LEU A 49 6.76 -6.21 5.10
C LEU A 49 8.00 -6.22 4.20
N LEU A 50 7.89 -6.63 2.95
CA LEU A 50 9.02 -6.63 2.02
C LEU A 50 9.58 -5.21 1.84
N SER A 51 8.69 -4.23 1.65
CA SER A 51 9.03 -2.82 1.52
C SER A 51 9.73 -2.28 2.77
N LEU A 52 9.11 -2.43 3.95
CA LEU A 52 9.59 -1.91 5.23
C LEU A 52 10.92 -2.55 5.64
N LEU A 53 11.05 -3.87 5.52
CA LEU A 53 12.27 -4.59 5.88
C LEU A 53 13.43 -4.25 4.94
N SER A 54 13.16 -4.10 3.64
CA SER A 54 14.18 -3.71 2.65
C SER A 54 14.67 -2.29 2.90
N ALA A 55 13.74 -1.34 3.09
CA ALA A 55 14.07 0.05 3.42
C ALA A 55 14.85 0.13 4.73
N GLY A 56 14.39 -0.56 5.78
CA GLY A 56 15.08 -0.60 7.06
C GLY A 56 16.50 -1.17 6.94
N TRP A 57 16.69 -2.22 6.15
CA TRP A 57 18.02 -2.81 5.93
C TRP A 57 18.97 -1.82 5.26
N VAL A 58 18.50 -1.11 4.23
CA VAL A 58 19.28 -0.05 3.57
C VAL A 58 19.64 1.03 4.59
N ILE A 59 18.67 1.56 5.33
CA ILE A 59 18.88 2.63 6.32
C ILE A 59 19.94 2.22 7.36
N ILE A 60 19.81 1.05 7.99
CA ILE A 60 20.76 0.60 9.01
C ILE A 60 22.17 0.38 8.44
N ARG A 61 22.28 0.02 7.17
CA ARG A 61 23.58 -0.24 6.52
C ARG A 61 24.27 1.03 6.03
N THR A 62 23.50 2.07 5.69
CA THR A 62 24.04 3.33 5.16
C THR A 62 24.17 4.42 6.22
N THR A 63 23.50 4.25 7.37
CA THR A 63 23.60 5.18 8.51
C THR A 63 24.48 4.60 9.62
N GLY A 64 25.24 5.48 10.28
CA GLY A 64 26.25 5.10 11.27
C GLY A 64 25.88 5.40 12.73
N PHE A 65 24.63 5.80 13.01
CA PHE A 65 24.23 6.32 14.32
C PHE A 65 23.16 5.44 14.99
N PRO A 66 23.10 5.41 16.33
CA PRO A 66 22.10 4.63 17.06
C PRO A 66 20.70 5.18 16.81
N PHE A 67 19.71 4.29 16.75
CA PHE A 67 18.30 4.64 16.52
C PHE A 67 18.00 5.26 15.15
N ALA A 68 18.83 4.97 14.14
CA ALA A 68 18.66 5.54 12.80
C ALA A 68 17.32 5.17 12.16
N LEU A 69 16.90 3.91 12.30
CA LEU A 69 15.63 3.45 11.73
C LEU A 69 14.43 4.06 12.46
N THR A 70 14.50 4.12 13.79
CA THR A 70 13.48 4.75 14.64
C THR A 70 13.34 6.24 14.32
N THR A 71 14.46 6.94 14.10
CA THR A 71 14.43 8.36 13.72
C THR A 71 13.82 8.55 12.34
N ALA A 72 14.14 7.68 11.37
CA ALA A 72 13.55 7.70 10.04
C ALA A 72 12.04 7.42 10.07
N ILE A 73 11.61 6.44 10.88
CA ILE A 73 10.20 6.12 11.14
C ILE A 73 9.46 7.34 11.66
N VAL A 74 9.97 7.99 12.71
CA VAL A 74 9.34 9.19 13.29
C VAL A 74 9.25 10.32 12.27
N ALA A 75 10.34 10.59 11.54
CA ALA A 75 10.35 11.64 10.52
C ALA A 75 9.33 11.39 9.40
N TYR A 76 9.27 10.16 8.89
CA TYR A 76 8.31 9.76 7.86
C TYR A 76 6.87 9.78 8.39
N PHE A 77 6.65 9.30 9.62
CA PHE A 77 5.33 9.31 10.26
C PHE A 77 4.80 10.74 10.42
N LEU A 78 5.64 11.68 10.87
CA LEU A 78 5.25 13.10 11.00
C LEU A 78 4.93 13.72 9.63
N LEU A 79 5.71 13.39 8.60
CA LEU A 79 5.42 13.82 7.22
C LEU A 79 4.05 13.28 6.76
N ARG A 80 3.78 11.99 6.98
CA ARG A 80 2.50 11.37 6.64
C ARG A 80 1.34 11.99 7.40
N ALA A 81 1.50 12.22 8.71
CA ALA A 81 0.48 12.88 9.51
C ALA A 81 0.17 14.30 9.00
N ALA A 82 1.18 15.08 8.61
CA ALA A 82 0.99 16.40 8.03
C ALA A 82 0.27 16.33 6.66
N LEU A 83 0.64 15.38 5.80
CA LEU A 83 -0.02 15.16 4.51
C LEU A 83 -1.48 14.73 4.67
N THR A 84 -1.75 13.75 5.53
CA THR A 84 -3.10 13.29 5.85
C THR A 84 -3.96 14.44 6.37
N ALA A 85 -3.46 15.21 7.35
CA ALA A 85 -4.18 16.37 7.87
C ALA A 85 -4.45 17.44 6.79
N GLY A 86 -3.48 17.71 5.91
CA GLY A 86 -3.65 18.67 4.81
C GLY A 86 -4.67 18.22 3.77
N LEU A 87 -4.64 16.94 3.37
CA LEU A 87 -5.59 16.35 2.42
C LEU A 87 -7.00 16.32 3.01
N THR A 88 -7.16 15.80 4.22
CA THR A 88 -8.46 15.75 4.92
C THR A 88 -9.02 17.17 5.13
N GLY A 89 -8.17 18.13 5.56
CA GLY A 89 -8.59 19.53 5.72
C GLY A 89 -9.04 20.19 4.42
N ALA A 90 -8.55 19.72 3.27
CA ALA A 90 -8.98 20.16 1.94
C ALA A 90 -10.15 19.32 1.36
N GLY A 91 -10.72 18.39 2.14
CA GLY A 91 -11.84 17.55 1.71
C GLY A 91 -11.45 16.38 0.80
N TRP A 92 -10.16 16.05 0.72
CA TRP A 92 -9.66 14.90 -0.04
C TRP A 92 -9.60 13.65 0.84
N LEU A 93 -9.76 12.49 0.20
CA LEU A 93 -9.49 11.21 0.83
C LEU A 93 -7.98 11.08 1.06
N ALA A 94 -7.59 10.95 2.31
CA ALA A 94 -6.21 10.79 2.69
C ALA A 94 -5.90 9.29 2.87
N PRO A 95 -4.69 8.84 2.50
CA PRO A 95 -4.21 7.52 2.88
C PRO A 95 -4.09 7.37 4.40
N ASP A 96 -4.17 6.13 4.88
CA ASP A 96 -4.05 5.80 6.29
C ASP A 96 -2.69 6.22 6.87
N LEU A 97 -2.71 6.51 8.18
CA LEU A 97 -1.46 6.67 8.91
C LEU A 97 -0.79 5.29 9.04
N PRO A 98 0.48 5.12 8.64
CA PRO A 98 1.13 3.82 8.58
C PRO A 98 1.55 3.32 9.98
N LEU A 99 0.65 3.30 10.97
CA LEU A 99 0.95 3.04 12.38
C LEU A 99 1.68 1.72 12.61
N ALA A 100 1.42 0.70 11.79
CA ALA A 100 2.15 -0.57 11.81
C ALA A 100 3.67 -0.41 11.66
N LEU A 101 4.15 0.66 11.00
CA LEU A 101 5.58 0.94 10.84
C LEU A 101 6.32 1.06 12.17
N LEU A 102 5.62 1.45 13.25
CA LEU A 102 6.22 1.60 14.58
C LEU A 102 6.83 0.29 15.08
N GLY A 103 6.31 -0.86 14.64
CA GLY A 103 6.90 -2.18 14.96
C GLY A 103 8.33 -2.34 14.46
N LEU A 104 8.73 -1.61 13.42
CA LEU A 104 10.07 -1.66 12.85
C LEU A 104 11.13 -1.00 13.76
N ALA A 105 10.73 -0.16 14.72
CA ALA A 105 11.62 0.40 15.73
C ALA A 105 12.27 -0.69 16.61
N ALA A 106 11.66 -1.88 16.70
CA ALA A 106 12.22 -3.02 17.42
C ALA A 106 13.62 -3.43 16.90
N VAL A 107 13.95 -3.15 15.64
CA VAL A 107 15.28 -3.45 15.07
C VAL A 107 16.39 -2.63 15.76
N ASP A 108 16.10 -1.39 16.13
CA ASP A 108 17.04 -0.52 16.85
C ASP A 108 17.08 -0.83 18.35
N LEU A 109 15.99 -1.35 18.93
CA LEU A 109 15.91 -1.71 20.35
C LEU A 109 16.58 -3.07 20.63
N LEU A 110 16.47 -4.03 19.70
CA LEU A 110 16.95 -5.40 19.87
C LEU A 110 18.35 -5.63 19.27
N GLN A 111 19.26 -4.67 19.46
CA GLN A 111 20.64 -4.77 18.93
C GLN A 111 21.41 -5.97 19.49
N SER A 112 21.06 -6.44 20.70
CA SER A 112 21.63 -7.64 21.32
C SER A 112 21.23 -8.94 20.62
N LEU A 113 20.21 -8.93 19.76
CA LEU A 113 19.68 -10.09 19.03
C LEU A 113 19.81 -9.91 17.51
N PRO A 114 21.05 -9.81 16.96
CA PRO A 114 21.28 -9.36 15.59
C PRO A 114 20.65 -10.24 14.51
N ARG A 115 20.44 -11.54 14.81
CA ARG A 115 19.81 -12.50 13.89
C ARG A 115 18.28 -12.49 13.93
N LEU A 116 17.69 -12.19 15.09
CA LEU A 116 16.25 -12.30 15.31
C LEU A 116 15.51 -10.97 15.22
N ARG A 117 16.20 -9.84 15.42
CA ARG A 117 15.58 -8.51 15.47
C ARG A 117 14.70 -8.17 14.26
N TRP A 118 15.05 -8.66 13.06
CA TRP A 118 14.25 -8.45 11.85
C TRP A 118 12.97 -9.27 11.83
N LEU A 119 13.03 -10.53 12.28
CA LEU A 119 11.85 -11.40 12.39
C LEU A 119 10.91 -10.92 13.49
N VAL A 120 11.47 -10.47 14.62
CA VAL A 120 10.68 -9.88 15.71
C VAL A 120 10.02 -8.58 15.24
N ALA A 121 10.76 -7.69 14.57
CA ALA A 121 10.19 -6.47 14.01
C ALA A 121 9.07 -6.77 12.99
N ALA A 122 9.28 -7.70 12.06
CA ALA A 122 8.26 -8.13 11.10
C ALA A 122 7.00 -8.67 11.81
N SER A 123 7.19 -9.45 12.89
CA SER A 123 6.09 -9.98 13.69
C SER A 123 5.31 -8.88 14.42
N ILE A 124 6.01 -7.87 14.96
CA ILE A 124 5.37 -6.73 15.63
C ILE A 124 4.62 -5.87 14.61
N VAL A 125 5.20 -5.61 13.43
CA VAL A 125 4.52 -4.90 12.33
C VAL A 125 3.24 -5.63 11.94
N ALA A 126 3.32 -6.95 11.69
CA ALA A 126 2.16 -7.75 11.30
C ALA A 126 1.08 -7.80 12.40
N ALA A 127 1.48 -7.99 13.66
CA ALA A 127 0.55 -8.01 14.79
C ALA A 127 -0.10 -6.64 15.02
N LEU A 128 0.65 -5.56 14.92
CA LEU A 128 0.14 -4.20 15.05
C LEU A 128 -0.85 -3.88 13.93
N GLU A 129 -0.53 -4.27 12.70
CA GLU A 129 -1.45 -4.11 11.57
C GLU A 129 -2.75 -4.89 11.75
N SER A 130 -2.67 -6.17 12.15
CA SER A 130 -3.88 -6.95 12.46
C SER A 130 -4.72 -6.33 13.57
N PHE A 131 -4.06 -5.75 14.58
CA PHE A 131 -4.75 -5.03 15.64
C PHE A 131 -5.45 -3.76 15.12
N LEU A 132 -4.77 -2.96 14.29
CA LEU A 132 -5.32 -1.74 13.69
C LEU A 132 -6.52 -2.03 12.79
N SER A 133 -6.45 -3.09 11.97
CA SER A 133 -7.58 -3.56 11.17
C SER A 133 -8.74 -4.05 12.04
N ALA A 134 -8.45 -4.74 13.15
CA ALA A 134 -9.49 -5.25 14.06
C ALA A 134 -10.30 -4.13 14.73
N ILE A 135 -9.67 -2.97 14.98
CA ILE A 135 -10.31 -1.81 15.62
C ILE A 135 -10.78 -0.74 14.63
N GLY A 136 -10.64 -0.99 13.32
CA GLY A 136 -11.07 -0.06 12.27
C GLY A 136 -10.20 1.19 12.10
N LEU A 137 -8.92 1.13 12.49
CA LEU A 137 -7.94 2.20 12.22
C LEU A 137 -7.11 1.97 10.96
N SER A 138 -7.23 0.79 10.34
CA SER A 138 -6.68 0.45 9.02
C SER A 138 -7.84 0.19 8.07
N SER A 139 -7.72 0.68 6.83
CA SER A 139 -8.66 0.47 5.74
C SER A 139 -8.61 -0.96 5.20
N VAL A 140 -7.55 -1.71 5.53
CA VAL A 140 -7.32 -3.09 5.10
C VAL A 140 -8.05 -4.06 6.02
N GLU A 141 -8.78 -5.00 5.43
CA GLU A 141 -9.59 -5.95 6.19
C GLU A 141 -8.73 -6.97 6.94
N ILE A 142 -9.14 -7.29 8.18
CA ILE A 142 -8.44 -8.27 9.02
C ILE A 142 -8.35 -9.65 8.36
N GLU A 143 -9.36 -10.06 7.60
CA GLU A 143 -9.39 -11.35 6.90
C GLU A 143 -8.27 -11.46 5.85
N SER A 144 -7.89 -10.34 5.23
CA SER A 144 -6.80 -10.25 4.26
C SER A 144 -5.41 -10.34 4.92
N ILE A 145 -5.29 -9.91 6.17
CA ILE A 145 -4.01 -9.78 6.89
C ILE A 145 -3.73 -10.99 7.78
N LEU A 146 -4.75 -11.53 8.44
CA LEU A 146 -4.60 -12.51 9.51
C LEU A 146 -3.81 -13.78 9.11
N PRO A 147 -4.03 -14.39 7.92
CA PRO A 147 -3.24 -15.56 7.50
C PRO A 147 -1.73 -15.26 7.43
N TRP A 148 -1.38 -14.07 6.96
CA TRP A 148 0.01 -13.61 6.87
C TRP A 148 0.61 -13.31 8.23
N THR A 149 -0.15 -12.67 9.12
CA THR A 149 0.30 -12.44 10.50
C THR A 149 0.60 -13.76 11.20
N MET A 150 -0.29 -14.75 11.08
CA MET A 150 -0.05 -16.08 11.63
C MET A 150 1.20 -16.74 11.01
N ALA A 151 1.39 -16.63 9.70
CA ALA A 151 2.57 -17.18 9.02
C ALA A 151 3.87 -16.52 9.49
N VAL A 152 3.91 -15.19 9.60
CA VAL A 152 5.10 -14.43 10.02
C VAL A 152 5.43 -14.67 11.49
N VAL A 153 4.43 -14.59 12.37
CA VAL A 153 4.60 -14.86 13.81
C VAL A 153 4.99 -16.31 14.04
N GLY A 154 4.32 -17.26 13.36
CA GLY A 154 4.66 -18.68 13.40
C GLY A 154 6.09 -18.94 12.93
N ALA A 155 6.51 -18.33 11.82
CA ALA A 155 7.88 -18.41 11.33
C ALA A 155 8.90 -17.83 12.31
N ALA A 156 8.59 -16.72 12.99
CA ALA A 156 9.44 -16.15 14.02
C ALA A 156 9.58 -17.08 15.24
N LEU A 157 8.47 -17.68 15.71
CA LEU A 157 8.49 -18.65 16.81
C LEU A 157 9.32 -19.90 16.44
N VAL A 158 9.12 -20.44 15.24
CA VAL A 158 9.90 -21.56 14.74
C VAL A 158 11.37 -21.15 14.59
N ALA A 159 11.68 -19.95 14.12
CA ALA A 159 13.07 -19.48 14.02
C ALA A 159 13.73 -19.32 15.38
N VAL A 160 13.03 -18.85 16.42
CA VAL A 160 13.53 -18.82 17.79
C VAL A 160 13.82 -20.25 18.28
N PHE A 161 12.91 -21.18 18.02
CA PHE A 161 13.07 -22.60 18.37
C PHE A 161 14.25 -23.24 17.62
N VAL A 162 14.36 -23.02 16.30
CA VAL A 162 15.40 -23.56 15.42
C VAL A 162 16.75 -22.86 15.63
N VAL A 163 16.81 -21.59 16.01
CA VAL A 163 18.11 -21.01 16.44
C VAL A 163 18.64 -21.72 17.69
N GLY A 164 17.75 -22.29 18.51
CA GLY A 164 18.10 -23.27 19.55
C GLY A 164 18.56 -24.63 19.00
N VAL A 165 18.12 -25.03 17.80
CA VAL A 165 18.44 -26.31 17.13
C VAL A 165 19.37 -26.09 15.94
N ARG A 166 20.68 -26.34 16.09
CA ARG A 166 21.79 -26.09 15.12
C ARG A 166 21.68 -26.66 13.69
N ASN A 167 20.53 -27.09 13.18
CA ASN A 167 20.38 -27.75 11.89
C ASN A 167 20.01 -26.79 10.73
N ARG A 168 20.96 -26.57 9.82
CA ARG A 168 20.81 -25.72 8.62
C ARG A 168 19.77 -26.23 7.62
N ALA A 169 19.50 -27.55 7.59
CA ALA A 169 18.52 -28.12 6.67
C ALA A 169 17.09 -27.70 7.03
N VAL A 170 16.77 -27.66 8.33
CA VAL A 170 15.45 -27.23 8.82
C VAL A 170 15.20 -25.77 8.45
N THR A 171 16.21 -24.91 8.60
CA THR A 171 16.13 -23.50 8.18
C THR A 171 15.88 -23.35 6.67
N ALA A 172 16.58 -24.12 5.84
CA ALA A 172 16.42 -24.06 4.39
C ALA A 172 15.02 -24.52 3.93
N THR A 173 14.48 -25.59 4.53
CA THR A 173 13.14 -26.09 4.21
C THR A 173 12.05 -25.10 4.56
N ILE A 174 12.13 -24.44 5.73
CA ILE A 174 11.15 -23.43 6.13
C ILE A 174 11.18 -22.21 5.20
N VAL A 175 12.38 -21.73 4.86
CA VAL A 175 12.54 -20.60 3.91
C VAL A 175 11.98 -20.97 2.54
N LEU A 176 12.24 -22.19 2.06
CA LEU A 176 11.71 -22.68 0.80
C LEU A 176 10.19 -22.76 0.82
N LEU A 177 9.59 -23.31 1.88
CA LEU A 177 8.13 -23.43 2.01
C LEU A 177 7.46 -22.07 2.03
N LEU A 178 7.97 -21.10 2.80
CA LEU A 178 7.45 -19.73 2.83
C LEU A 178 7.58 -19.04 1.46
N GLY A 179 8.71 -19.23 0.77
CA GLY A 179 8.92 -18.69 -0.57
C GLY A 179 8.00 -19.32 -1.62
N LEU A 180 7.74 -20.63 -1.52
CA LEU A 180 6.83 -21.34 -2.42
C LEU A 180 5.38 -20.92 -2.19
N SER A 181 4.97 -20.77 -0.92
CA SER A 181 3.64 -20.24 -0.57
C SER A 181 3.42 -18.83 -1.12
N PHE A 182 4.44 -17.97 -1.09
CA PHE A 182 4.39 -16.64 -1.70
C PHE A 182 4.25 -16.70 -3.22
N ALA A 183 5.00 -17.58 -3.89
CA ALA A 183 4.98 -17.72 -5.35
C ALA A 183 3.66 -18.30 -5.90
N LEU A 184 2.89 -18.99 -5.07
CA LEU A 184 1.60 -19.59 -5.46
C LEU A 184 0.41 -18.62 -5.37
N LEU A 185 0.60 -17.42 -4.82
CA LEU A 185 -0.44 -16.40 -4.84
C LEU A 185 -0.44 -15.72 -6.20
N THR A 186 -1.45 -16.04 -7.00
CA THR A 186 -1.74 -15.28 -8.22
C THR A 186 -2.38 -13.95 -7.81
N PRO A 187 -1.74 -12.80 -8.11
CA PRO A 187 -2.39 -11.51 -7.89
C PRO A 187 -3.68 -11.48 -8.71
N GLU A 188 -4.80 -11.19 -8.07
CA GLU A 188 -6.01 -10.84 -8.82
C GLU A 188 -5.75 -9.50 -9.53
N PRO A 189 -6.16 -9.34 -10.81
CA PRO A 189 -5.99 -8.09 -11.54
C PRO A 189 -6.61 -6.91 -10.78
N ALA A 190 -5.98 -5.74 -10.85
CA ALA A 190 -6.57 -4.51 -10.34
C ALA A 190 -7.93 -4.30 -11.00
N SER A 191 -9.00 -4.37 -10.21
CA SER A 191 -10.39 -4.34 -10.71
C SER A 191 -10.96 -2.93 -10.74
N ALA A 192 -10.43 -2.03 -9.91
CA ALA A 192 -10.70 -0.61 -9.96
C ALA A 192 -9.64 0.07 -10.83
N HIS A 193 -10.02 0.52 -12.02
CA HIS A 193 -9.22 1.51 -12.76
C HIS A 193 -9.50 2.89 -12.16
N ASP A 194 -8.48 3.77 -12.14
CA ASP A 194 -8.63 5.15 -11.66
C ASP A 194 -9.89 5.77 -12.28
N PRO A 195 -10.86 6.18 -11.47
CA PRO A 195 -12.11 6.67 -11.98
C PRO A 195 -11.92 7.93 -12.85
N GLY A 196 -12.54 7.97 -14.03
CA GLY A 196 -12.42 9.11 -14.96
C GLY A 196 -11.22 9.06 -15.92
N GLN A 197 -10.53 7.92 -16.02
CA GLN A 197 -9.53 7.72 -17.07
C GLN A 197 -10.18 7.38 -18.43
N GLY A 198 -10.14 8.34 -19.34
CA GLY A 198 -10.56 8.18 -20.73
C GLY A 198 -11.13 9.47 -21.34
N PRO A 199 -11.49 9.45 -22.62
CA PRO A 199 -12.18 10.58 -23.24
C PRO A 199 -13.55 10.79 -22.58
N SER A 200 -13.85 12.05 -22.25
CA SER A 200 -15.17 12.46 -21.75
C SER A 200 -16.14 12.66 -22.91
N PHE A 201 -17.36 12.16 -22.76
CA PHE A 201 -18.44 12.25 -23.75
C PHE A 201 -19.64 13.06 -23.24
N GLY A 202 -19.49 13.76 -22.12
CA GLY A 202 -20.58 14.52 -21.51
C GLY A 202 -20.63 14.45 -19.99
N THR A 203 -21.83 14.62 -19.43
CA THR A 203 -22.12 14.55 -18.00
C THR A 203 -23.41 13.81 -17.71
N ALA A 204 -23.52 13.23 -16.52
CA ALA A 204 -24.77 12.73 -15.95
C ALA A 204 -24.89 13.18 -14.49
N ALA A 205 -26.12 13.34 -14.01
CA ALA A 205 -26.41 13.54 -12.61
C ALA A 205 -26.63 12.17 -11.93
N LEU A 206 -25.93 11.95 -10.83
CA LEU A 206 -26.05 10.77 -9.99
C LEU A 206 -26.64 11.18 -8.64
N SER A 207 -27.68 10.45 -8.24
CA SER A 207 -28.27 10.52 -6.92
C SER A 207 -28.12 9.15 -6.26
N VAL A 208 -27.44 9.10 -5.12
CA VAL A 208 -27.29 7.88 -4.32
C VAL A 208 -28.00 8.10 -3.00
N GLN A 209 -28.90 7.18 -2.66
CA GLN A 209 -29.54 7.10 -1.36
C GLN A 209 -29.08 5.82 -0.65
N GLY A 210 -28.46 5.98 0.51
CA GLY A 210 -28.00 4.87 1.35
C GLY A 210 -28.87 4.72 2.60
N ASP A 211 -29.04 3.47 3.05
CA ASP A 211 -29.83 3.11 4.22
C ASP A 211 -28.99 2.92 5.50
N GLY A 212 -27.66 3.06 5.40
CA GLY A 212 -26.72 2.82 6.50
C GLY A 212 -26.32 1.36 6.71
N TRP A 213 -26.86 0.42 5.93
CA TRP A 213 -26.63 -1.02 6.06
C TRP A 213 -26.06 -1.64 4.77
N GLY A 214 -25.64 -0.80 3.82
CA GLY A 214 -25.04 -1.20 2.56
C GLY A 214 -26.01 -1.33 1.39
N GLU A 215 -27.31 -1.11 1.57
CA GLU A 215 -28.24 -1.03 0.44
C GLU A 215 -28.24 0.40 -0.12
N LEU A 216 -27.84 0.51 -1.38
CA LEU A 216 -27.81 1.77 -2.10
C LEU A 216 -28.88 1.76 -3.19
N THR A 217 -29.75 2.76 -3.18
CA THR A 217 -30.59 3.10 -4.32
C THR A 217 -29.88 4.18 -5.14
N VAL A 218 -29.53 3.85 -6.37
CA VAL A 218 -28.81 4.75 -7.28
C VAL A 218 -29.75 5.17 -8.40
N THR A 219 -29.87 6.47 -8.60
CA THR A 219 -30.57 7.09 -9.72
C THR A 219 -29.58 7.86 -10.59
N VAL A 220 -29.70 7.69 -11.90
CA VAL A 220 -28.92 8.41 -12.89
C VAL A 220 -29.87 9.12 -13.83
N ASP A 221 -29.69 10.42 -14.00
CA ASP A 221 -30.50 11.28 -14.86
C ASP A 221 -29.67 12.41 -15.49
N ASP A 222 -30.35 13.33 -16.18
CA ASP A 222 -29.75 14.47 -16.91
C ASP A 222 -28.52 14.08 -17.76
N PHE A 223 -28.67 13.04 -18.59
CA PHE A 223 -27.64 12.60 -19.53
C PHE A 223 -27.39 13.66 -20.60
N ARG A 224 -26.35 14.47 -20.42
CA ARG A 224 -25.88 15.45 -21.41
C ARG A 224 -24.69 14.89 -22.15
N THR A 225 -24.95 14.18 -23.23
CA THR A 225 -23.92 13.45 -23.96
C THR A 225 -24.07 13.58 -25.47
N THR A 226 -22.94 13.54 -26.17
CA THR A 226 -22.87 13.51 -27.63
C THR A 226 -23.10 12.11 -28.21
N ALA A 227 -22.98 11.06 -27.38
CA ALA A 227 -23.21 9.68 -27.78
C ALA A 227 -24.68 9.28 -27.68
N THR A 228 -25.13 8.34 -28.53
CA THR A 228 -26.49 7.80 -28.44
C THR A 228 -26.51 6.66 -27.44
N MET A 229 -27.34 6.73 -26.41
CA MET A 229 -27.47 5.66 -25.41
C MET A 229 -28.25 4.46 -25.97
N ALA A 230 -27.71 3.26 -25.76
CA ALA A 230 -28.38 1.99 -25.99
C ALA A 230 -28.93 1.52 -24.64
N GLY A 231 -30.24 1.29 -24.52
CA GLY A 231 -30.98 1.18 -23.25
C GLY A 231 -30.59 0.06 -22.25
N ARG A 232 -29.43 -0.58 -22.39
CA ARG A 232 -28.84 -1.47 -21.38
C ARG A 232 -27.93 -0.67 -20.46
N ALA A 233 -28.23 -0.71 -19.17
CA ALA A 233 -27.42 -0.08 -18.13
C ALA A 233 -27.29 -0.98 -16.89
N TRP A 234 -26.17 -0.83 -16.19
CA TRP A 234 -25.83 -1.62 -15.01
C TRP A 234 -25.24 -0.72 -13.93
N LEU A 235 -25.51 -1.06 -12.68
CA LEU A 235 -24.72 -0.59 -11.54
C LEU A 235 -23.55 -1.52 -11.35
N VAL A 236 -22.39 -0.96 -11.07
CA VAL A 236 -21.19 -1.70 -10.74
C VAL A 236 -20.56 -1.08 -9.50
N ALA A 237 -20.32 -1.84 -8.44
CA ALA A 237 -19.57 -1.39 -7.28
C ALA A 237 -18.22 -2.11 -7.23
N ARG A 238 -17.13 -1.37 -7.00
CA ARG A 238 -15.77 -1.92 -6.93
C ARG A 238 -15.02 -1.46 -5.68
N ARG A 239 -14.31 -2.39 -5.04
CA ARG A 239 -13.42 -2.20 -3.88
C ARG A 239 -12.46 -3.40 -3.77
N ALA A 240 -11.17 -3.18 -3.51
CA ALA A 240 -10.22 -4.24 -3.12
C ALA A 240 -10.14 -5.46 -4.07
N GLY A 241 -10.31 -5.26 -5.38
CA GLY A 241 -10.38 -6.35 -6.37
C GLY A 241 -11.74 -7.03 -6.49
N GLN A 242 -12.71 -6.71 -5.63
CA GLN A 242 -14.08 -7.18 -5.72
C GLN A 242 -14.91 -6.30 -6.67
N THR A 243 -15.72 -6.94 -7.52
CA THR A 243 -16.71 -6.29 -8.37
C THR A 243 -18.09 -6.89 -8.11
N ILE A 244 -19.08 -6.02 -7.88
CA ILE A 244 -20.48 -6.36 -7.68
C ILE A 244 -21.29 -5.67 -8.78
N THR A 245 -22.23 -6.38 -9.39
CA THR A 245 -23.07 -5.82 -10.44
C THR A 245 -24.54 -5.95 -10.10
N ALA A 246 -25.32 -4.96 -10.50
CA ALA A 246 -26.78 -4.98 -10.36
C ALA A 246 -27.43 -4.31 -11.57
N PRO A 247 -28.67 -4.68 -11.93
CA PRO A 247 -29.36 -4.05 -13.04
C PRO A 247 -29.70 -2.59 -12.73
N LEU A 248 -29.47 -1.69 -13.69
CA LEU A 248 -29.99 -0.32 -13.65
C LEU A 248 -31.23 -0.27 -14.53
N ALA A 249 -32.42 -0.32 -13.91
CA ALA A 249 -33.68 -0.34 -14.64
C ALA A 249 -33.90 1.01 -15.34
N ALA A 250 -33.80 0.96 -16.67
CA ALA A 250 -34.02 2.10 -17.54
C ALA A 250 -35.52 2.39 -17.68
N GLY A 251 -36.01 3.49 -17.10
CA GLY A 251 -37.20 4.13 -17.64
C GLY A 251 -36.82 4.82 -18.94
N SER A 252 -36.65 4.08 -20.05
CA SER A 252 -36.18 4.60 -21.35
C SER A 252 -34.98 5.55 -21.22
N VAL A 253 -33.74 5.06 -21.35
CA VAL A 253 -32.53 5.92 -21.43
C VAL A 253 -32.49 6.67 -22.77
N SER A 254 -33.45 7.57 -23.02
CA SER A 254 -33.33 8.63 -24.03
C SER A 254 -32.54 9.81 -23.43
N ARG A 255 -32.30 10.89 -24.19
CA ARG A 255 -31.54 12.09 -23.74
C ARG A 255 -32.01 12.73 -22.41
N SER A 256 -33.18 12.35 -21.88
CA SER A 256 -33.74 12.80 -20.59
C SER A 256 -34.07 11.64 -19.65
N GLY A 257 -33.60 10.43 -19.99
CA GLY A 257 -34.03 9.18 -19.39
C GLY A 257 -33.46 9.01 -17.99
N ARG A 258 -34.35 8.89 -17.01
CA ARG A 258 -34.01 8.53 -15.64
C ARG A 258 -33.88 7.01 -15.55
N ALA A 259 -32.77 6.55 -14.99
CA ALA A 259 -32.52 5.15 -14.71
C ALA A 259 -32.29 4.96 -13.21
N THR A 260 -32.91 3.94 -12.62
CA THR A 260 -32.81 3.68 -11.18
C THR A 260 -32.53 2.20 -10.93
N GLY A 261 -31.66 1.91 -9.98
CA GLY A 261 -31.28 0.56 -9.60
C GLY A 261 -30.93 0.49 -8.13
N ARG A 262 -30.76 -0.73 -7.63
CA ARG A 262 -30.32 -1.00 -6.27
C ARG A 262 -29.09 -1.89 -6.29
N ILE A 263 -28.15 -1.63 -5.40
CA ILE A 263 -26.94 -2.44 -5.24
C ILE A 263 -26.59 -2.57 -3.76
N SER A 264 -26.28 -3.78 -3.33
CA SER A 264 -25.90 -4.10 -1.96
C SER A 264 -24.38 -4.16 -1.84
N LEU A 265 -23.83 -3.42 -0.87
CA LEU A 265 -22.42 -3.39 -0.53
C LEU A 265 -22.19 -4.31 0.68
N PRO A 266 -21.53 -5.47 0.51
CA PRO A 266 -21.47 -6.51 1.52
C PRO A 266 -20.39 -6.28 2.58
N ARG A 267 -19.46 -5.34 2.36
CA ARG A 267 -18.31 -5.09 3.24
C ARG A 267 -18.17 -3.61 3.58
N PRO A 268 -17.73 -3.28 4.81
CA PRO A 268 -17.55 -1.90 5.26
C PRO A 268 -16.49 -1.14 4.46
N GLY A 269 -16.50 0.18 4.58
CA GLY A 269 -15.55 1.09 3.94
C GLY A 269 -16.07 1.73 2.64
N LEU A 270 -15.21 2.49 1.99
CA LEU A 270 -15.53 3.24 0.77
C LEU A 270 -15.53 2.36 -0.49
N TRP A 271 -16.56 2.51 -1.32
CA TRP A 271 -16.73 1.81 -2.60
C TRP A 271 -16.83 2.83 -3.75
N PHE A 272 -16.27 2.51 -4.91
CA PHE A 272 -16.63 3.23 -6.13
C PHE A 272 -17.86 2.59 -6.75
N VAL A 273 -18.96 3.35 -6.78
CA VAL A 273 -20.23 2.94 -7.38
C VAL A 273 -20.36 3.63 -8.73
N TYR A 274 -20.37 2.81 -9.79
CA TYR A 274 -20.46 3.20 -11.18
C TYR A 274 -21.86 2.93 -11.72
N ALA A 275 -22.29 3.79 -12.64
CA ALA A 275 -23.35 3.49 -13.59
C ALA A 275 -22.74 3.30 -14.96
N ASP A 276 -22.82 2.07 -15.45
CA ASP A 276 -22.35 1.65 -16.76
C ASP A 276 -23.50 1.69 -17.75
N VAL A 277 -23.37 2.51 -18.79
CA VAL A 277 -24.40 2.70 -19.82
C VAL A 277 -23.83 2.34 -21.18
N SER A 278 -24.55 1.50 -21.93
CA SER A 278 -24.16 1.17 -23.30
C SER A 278 -24.44 2.34 -24.23
N SER A 279 -23.56 2.61 -25.19
CA SER A 279 -23.73 3.71 -26.15
C SER A 279 -23.19 3.39 -27.54
N SER A 280 -23.42 4.29 -28.50
CA SER A 280 -22.88 4.21 -29.86
C SER A 280 -21.35 4.24 -29.95
N VAL A 281 -20.66 4.76 -28.93
CA VAL A 281 -19.20 4.81 -28.87
C VAL A 281 -18.60 3.69 -28.01
N GLY A 282 -19.44 2.77 -27.52
CA GLY A 282 -19.08 1.72 -26.59
C GLY A 282 -19.67 1.95 -25.20
N LYS A 283 -19.09 1.32 -24.19
CA LYS A 283 -19.49 1.50 -22.80
C LYS A 283 -19.09 2.89 -22.31
N LEU A 284 -20.00 3.57 -21.61
CA LEU A 284 -19.71 4.80 -20.87
C LEU A 284 -19.98 4.57 -19.39
N GLU A 285 -19.19 5.21 -18.54
CA GLU A 285 -19.30 5.11 -17.10
C GLU A 285 -19.29 6.48 -16.44
N VAL A 286 -19.94 6.54 -15.29
CA VAL A 286 -19.96 7.67 -14.37
C VAL A 286 -20.06 7.11 -12.96
N TRP A 287 -19.42 7.76 -11.98
CA TRP A 287 -19.16 7.13 -10.69
C TRP A 287 -19.23 8.10 -9.53
N LEU A 288 -19.44 7.55 -8.33
CA LEU A 288 -19.31 8.25 -7.04
C LEU A 288 -18.63 7.34 -6.00
N PRO A 289 -17.77 7.90 -5.13
CA PRO A 289 -17.30 7.20 -3.94
C PRO A 289 -18.39 7.24 -2.87
N ILE A 290 -18.80 6.07 -2.37
CA ILE A 290 -19.87 5.93 -1.37
C ILE A 290 -19.43 4.93 -0.30
N SER A 291 -19.55 5.29 0.97
CA SER A 291 -19.28 4.36 2.08
C SER A 291 -20.41 3.35 2.22
N GLN A 292 -20.11 2.12 2.61
CA GLN A 292 -21.11 1.09 2.83
C GLN A 292 -22.13 1.48 3.93
N ASP A 293 -21.69 2.21 4.95
CA ASP A 293 -22.53 2.71 6.05
C ASP A 293 -23.19 4.08 5.75
N PHE A 294 -23.11 4.55 4.50
CA PHE A 294 -23.67 5.84 4.10
C PHE A 294 -25.17 5.87 4.36
N THR A 295 -25.61 6.89 5.12
CA THR A 295 -27.01 7.17 5.38
C THR A 295 -27.37 8.54 4.83
N GLY A 296 -28.43 8.61 4.03
CA GLY A 296 -28.94 9.86 3.47
C GLY A 296 -28.87 9.89 1.95
N THR A 297 -28.79 11.08 1.36
CA THR A 297 -28.81 11.28 -0.09
C THR A 297 -27.68 12.19 -0.52
N ILE A 298 -26.96 11.79 -1.56
CA ILE A 298 -25.94 12.59 -2.23
C ILE A 298 -26.30 12.74 -3.70
N ASN A 299 -26.24 13.98 -4.21
CA ASN A 299 -26.53 14.31 -5.59
C ASN A 299 -25.33 15.03 -6.19
N GLN A 300 -24.79 14.51 -7.28
CA GLN A 300 -23.65 15.11 -7.97
C GLN A 300 -23.74 14.94 -9.47
N THR A 301 -23.42 16.01 -10.20
CA THR A 301 -23.18 15.92 -11.65
C THR A 301 -21.72 15.57 -11.88
N ARG A 302 -21.49 14.47 -12.60
CA ARG A 302 -20.16 13.96 -12.90
C ARG A 302 -20.00 13.76 -14.40
N PRO A 303 -18.78 13.89 -14.94
CA PRO A 303 -18.59 13.65 -16.35
C PRO A 303 -18.72 12.16 -16.68
N LEU A 304 -19.27 11.87 -17.86
CA LEU A 304 -19.37 10.54 -18.46
C LEU A 304 -18.11 10.28 -19.25
N TYR A 305 -17.45 9.17 -18.98
CA TYR A 305 -16.20 8.79 -19.64
C TYR A 305 -16.36 7.44 -20.30
N GLN A 306 -15.64 7.24 -21.40
CA GLN A 306 -15.41 5.89 -21.89
C GLN A 306 -14.29 5.27 -21.05
N PRO A 307 -14.54 4.14 -20.35
CA PRO A 307 -13.49 3.47 -19.63
C PRO A 307 -12.39 3.10 -20.62
N THR A 308 -11.15 3.29 -20.19
CA THR A 308 -10.02 2.68 -20.88
C THR A 308 -10.12 1.20 -20.60
N GLU A 309 -10.88 0.46 -21.42
CA GLU A 309 -10.91 -1.00 -21.34
C GLU A 309 -9.48 -1.52 -21.31
N THR A 310 -9.27 -2.70 -20.72
CA THR A 310 -8.04 -3.47 -20.86
C THR A 310 -7.83 -3.80 -22.34
N ARG A 311 -7.36 -2.81 -23.10
CA ARG A 311 -6.90 -2.98 -24.46
C ARG A 311 -5.86 -4.07 -24.38
N GLU A 312 -5.98 -5.09 -25.23
CA GLU A 312 -4.92 -6.07 -25.38
C GLU A 312 -3.62 -5.29 -25.61
N TRP A 313 -2.66 -5.51 -24.71
CA TRP A 313 -1.39 -4.81 -24.78
C TRP A 313 -0.74 -5.14 -26.12
N SER A 314 -0.38 -4.09 -26.85
CA SER A 314 0.39 -4.27 -28.07
C SER A 314 1.75 -4.93 -27.75
N PRO A 315 2.33 -5.75 -28.65
CA PRO A 315 3.64 -6.36 -28.42
C PRO A 315 4.74 -5.37 -27.98
N PRO A 316 4.82 -4.12 -28.50
CA PRO A 316 5.75 -3.12 -27.99
C PRO A 316 5.51 -2.72 -26.52
N GLN A 317 4.25 -2.64 -26.08
CA GLN A 317 3.92 -2.34 -24.68
C GLN A 317 4.37 -3.47 -23.76
N TYR A 318 4.19 -4.73 -24.17
CA TYR A 318 4.73 -5.88 -23.44
C TYR A 318 6.26 -5.83 -23.33
N LEU A 319 6.96 -5.60 -24.44
CA LEU A 319 8.43 -5.51 -24.43
C LEU A 319 8.92 -4.35 -23.55
N PHE A 320 8.23 -3.21 -23.59
CA PHE A 320 8.55 -2.06 -22.76
C PHE A 320 8.35 -2.36 -21.27
N ALA A 321 7.22 -2.96 -20.90
CA ALA A 321 6.95 -3.35 -19.52
C ALA A 321 7.96 -4.40 -19.00
N VAL A 322 8.27 -5.43 -19.80
CA VAL A 322 9.30 -6.42 -19.46
C VAL A 322 10.67 -5.76 -19.28
N SER A 323 11.00 -4.80 -20.15
CA SER A 323 12.26 -4.05 -20.04
C SER A 323 12.31 -3.20 -18.76
N LEU A 324 11.22 -2.54 -18.40
CA LEU A 324 11.13 -1.79 -17.14
C LEU A 324 11.30 -2.69 -15.92
N VAL A 325 10.65 -3.86 -15.91
CA VAL A 325 10.82 -4.85 -14.84
C VAL A 325 12.26 -5.35 -14.76
N ALA A 326 12.89 -5.64 -15.91
CA ALA A 326 14.28 -6.08 -15.97
C ALA A 326 15.26 -5.01 -15.46
N ILE A 327 15.07 -3.74 -15.86
CA ILE A 327 15.87 -2.62 -15.37
C ILE A 327 15.68 -2.45 -13.85
N GLY A 328 14.44 -2.52 -13.36
CA GLY A 328 14.15 -2.49 -11.93
C GLY A 328 14.87 -3.60 -11.18
N ALA A 329 14.84 -4.83 -11.69
CA ALA A 329 15.55 -5.97 -11.10
C ALA A 329 17.08 -5.75 -11.07
N VAL A 330 17.67 -5.23 -12.15
CA VAL A 330 19.09 -4.88 -12.20
C VAL A 330 19.45 -3.81 -11.18
N LEU A 331 18.63 -2.77 -11.04
CA LEU A 331 18.84 -1.70 -10.05
C LEU A 331 18.74 -2.23 -8.62
N VAL A 332 17.81 -3.14 -8.32
CA VAL A 332 17.70 -3.80 -7.02
C VAL A 332 18.95 -4.65 -6.73
N VAL A 333 19.41 -5.46 -7.69
CA VAL A 333 20.64 -6.25 -7.54
C VAL A 333 21.85 -5.34 -7.32
N TRP A 334 21.97 -4.26 -8.08
CA TRP A 334 23.03 -3.28 -7.93
C TRP A 334 23.00 -2.61 -6.55
N LEU A 335 21.82 -2.20 -6.07
CA LEU A 335 21.64 -1.65 -4.73
C LEU A 335 22.09 -2.65 -3.65
N ILE A 336 21.67 -3.92 -3.75
CA ILE A 336 22.09 -4.98 -2.81
C ILE A 336 23.62 -5.11 -2.79
N VAL A 337 24.26 -5.11 -3.97
CA VAL A 337 25.73 -5.18 -4.07
C VAL A 337 26.40 -3.96 -3.42
N CYS A 338 25.92 -2.75 -3.70
CA CYS A 338 26.43 -1.52 -3.11
C CYS A 338 26.30 -1.52 -1.58
N VAL A 339 25.12 -1.85 -1.05
CA VAL A 339 24.83 -1.85 0.39
C VAL A 339 25.61 -2.95 1.13
N ARG A 340 25.87 -4.10 0.47
CA ARG A 340 26.73 -5.15 1.03
C ARG A 340 28.18 -4.70 1.16
N ARG A 341 28.66 -3.82 0.27
CA ARG A 341 30.03 -3.30 0.28
C ARG A 341 30.27 -2.17 1.29
N VAL A 342 29.21 -1.56 1.86
CA VAL A 342 29.36 -0.55 2.92
C VAL A 342 29.91 -1.19 4.19
N PRO A 343 31.07 -0.75 4.71
CA PRO A 343 31.62 -1.25 5.97
C PRO A 343 30.69 -0.93 7.13
N THR A 344 30.32 -1.93 7.94
CA THR A 344 29.54 -1.69 9.17
C THR A 344 30.38 -0.90 10.16
N SER A 345 29.95 0.32 10.49
CA SER A 345 30.65 1.30 11.34
C SER A 345 30.98 0.81 12.77
N GLY A 346 30.53 -0.39 13.16
CA GLY A 346 30.87 -1.01 14.45
C GLY A 346 32.29 -1.60 14.53
N ALA A 347 32.98 -1.85 13.41
CA ALA A 347 34.32 -2.45 13.43
C ALA A 347 35.44 -1.44 13.75
N THR A 348 35.24 -0.16 13.47
CA THR A 348 36.30 0.86 13.56
C THR A 348 36.47 1.47 14.95
N ARG A 349 35.51 1.25 15.87
CA ARG A 349 35.55 1.84 17.23
C ARG A 349 36.35 1.05 18.26
N ARG A 350 36.74 -0.20 17.97
CA ARG A 350 37.56 -1.03 18.88
C ARG A 350 39.07 -0.85 18.71
N SER A 351 39.52 -0.19 17.65
CA SER A 351 40.95 -0.14 17.32
C SER A 351 41.73 1.02 17.95
N TYR A 352 41.07 1.93 18.66
CA TYR A 352 41.71 3.14 19.21
C TYR A 352 41.96 3.12 20.73
N THR A 353 41.63 2.04 21.46
CA THR A 353 41.74 1.99 22.93
C THR A 353 42.82 1.05 23.47
N SER A 354 43.81 0.64 22.66
CA SER A 354 44.92 -0.19 23.14
C SER A 354 46.29 0.29 22.65
N GLY A 355 46.54 1.59 22.65
CA GLY A 355 47.89 2.12 22.64
C GLY A 355 48.45 2.09 24.07
N PRO A 356 49.61 1.44 24.34
CA PRO A 356 50.24 1.55 25.64
C PRO A 356 50.60 3.02 25.93
N PRO A 357 50.53 3.46 27.20
CA PRO A 357 50.88 4.83 27.54
C PRO A 357 52.35 5.10 27.16
N PRO A 358 52.69 6.29 26.63
CA PRO A 358 54.06 6.64 26.32
C PRO A 358 54.88 6.66 27.62
N SER A 359 55.95 5.86 27.65
CA SER A 359 56.96 5.92 28.70
C SER A 359 57.64 7.28 28.68
N LEU A 360 57.62 7.99 29.81
CA LEU A 360 58.34 9.24 30.00
C LEU A 360 59.86 8.97 29.96
N PRO A 361 60.66 9.82 29.28
CA PRO A 361 62.11 9.72 29.33
C PRO A 361 62.62 10.17 30.71
N GLY A 362 63.44 9.33 31.32
CA GLY A 362 64.26 9.63 32.51
C GLY A 362 65.72 9.84 32.14
#